data_AF-A0A6B3GE58-F1
#
_entry.id   AF-A0A6B3GE58-F1
#
_cell.length_a   1.000
_cell.length_b   1.000
_cell.length_c   1.000
_cell.angle_alpha   90.00
_cell.angle_beta   90.00
_cell.angle_gamma   90.00
#
_symmetry.space_group_name_H-M   'P 1'
#
loop_
_entity.id
_entity.type
_entity.pdbx_description
1 polymer ?
#
loop_
_entity_poly.entity_id
_entity_poly.type
_entity_poly.pdbx_seq_one_letter_code
_entity_poly.pdbx_strand_id
1 'polypeptide(L)'
;MTEGTTSTAAAEAGSDTLTRLEQEGEIAADYLEGLLDIADLDGDIDMDVEADRAAVSIISESARDLQKLVGRDGEVLEALQ
;
A
#
# COMPACT_ATOMS: atom_id res chain seq x y z
N MET A 1 -37.60 13.29 17.64
CA MET A 1 -37.54 12.51 16.39
C MET A 1 -36.41 13.06 15.52
N THR A 2 -35.13 12.95 15.92
CA THR A 2 -33.97 13.34 15.07
C THR A 2 -32.67 12.64 15.50
N GLU A 3 -32.70 11.35 15.85
CA GLU A 3 -31.46 10.59 16.19
C GLU A 3 -31.04 9.61 15.09
N GLY A 4 -31.77 9.54 13.97
CA GLY A 4 -31.51 8.58 12.89
C GLY A 4 -30.51 9.02 11.81
N THR A 5 -30.11 10.29 11.74
CA THR A 5 -29.33 10.81 10.60
C THR A 5 -27.81 10.72 10.80
N THR A 6 -27.31 10.74 12.03
CA THR A 6 -25.86 10.80 12.29
C THR A 6 -25.15 9.46 12.06
N SER A 7 -25.84 8.32 12.24
CA SER A 7 -25.24 6.99 12.12
C SER A 7 -24.99 6.57 10.66
N THR A 8 -25.80 7.05 9.71
CA THR A 8 -25.64 6.70 8.28
C THR A 8 -24.52 7.52 7.63
N ALA A 9 -24.41 8.81 7.95
CA ALA A 9 -23.36 9.68 7.38
C ALA A 9 -21.93 9.27 7.81
N ALA A 10 -21.75 8.77 9.04
CA ALA A 10 -20.45 8.27 9.51
C ALA A 10 -20.07 6.94 8.84
N ALA A 11 -21.05 6.09 8.53
CA ALA A 11 -20.82 4.82 7.83
C ALA A 11 -20.45 5.05 6.35
N GLU A 12 -21.11 5.98 5.67
CA GLU A 12 -20.79 6.34 4.28
C GLU A 12 -19.43 7.05 4.15
N ALA A 13 -19.08 7.93 5.10
CA ALA A 13 -17.74 8.52 5.13
C ALA A 13 -16.63 7.49 5.37
N GLY A 14 -16.93 6.42 6.12
CA GLY A 14 -16.04 5.28 6.33
C GLY A 14 -15.85 4.45 5.06
N SER A 15 -16.93 4.15 4.33
CA SER A 15 -16.83 3.40 3.06
C SER A 15 -16.10 4.19 1.97
N ASP A 16 -16.34 5.50 1.90
CA ASP A 16 -15.65 6.37 0.94
C ASP A 16 -14.14 6.49 1.25
N THR A 17 -13.79 6.39 2.54
CA THR A 17 -12.39 6.40 2.97
C THR A 17 -11.70 5.09 2.67
N LEU A 18 -12.35 3.95 2.96
CA LEU A 18 -11.83 2.64 2.60
C LEU A 18 -11.59 2.53 1.09
N THR A 19 -12.60 2.87 0.28
CA THR A 19 -12.50 2.82 -1.19
C THR A 19 -11.33 3.65 -1.72
N ARG A 20 -11.06 4.81 -1.10
CA ARG A 20 -9.94 5.67 -1.50
C ARG A 20 -8.59 5.07 -1.13
N LEU A 21 -8.48 4.46 0.05
CA LEU A 21 -7.26 3.80 0.50
C LEU A 21 -6.97 2.55 -0.33
N GLU A 22 -7.99 1.79 -0.72
CA GLU A 22 -7.85 0.67 -1.65
C GLU A 22 -7.33 1.15 -3.02
N GLN A 23 -7.91 2.21 -3.58
CA GLN A 23 -7.43 2.80 -4.84
C GLN A 23 -6.00 3.36 -4.74
N GLU A 24 -5.65 3.96 -3.60
CA GLU A 24 -4.29 4.45 -3.35
C GLU A 24 -3.30 3.28 -3.28
N GLY A 25 -3.67 2.19 -2.62
CA GLY A 25 -2.91 0.93 -2.60
C GLY A 25 -2.70 0.37 -4.01
N GLU A 26 -3.76 0.31 -4.82
CA GLU A 26 -3.68 -0.18 -6.21
C GLU A 26 -2.68 0.64 -7.05
N ILE A 27 -2.75 1.97 -6.97
CA ILE A 27 -1.82 2.85 -7.69
C ILE A 27 -0.37 2.66 -7.21
N ALA A 28 -0.17 2.53 -5.89
CA ALA A 28 1.14 2.29 -5.32
C ALA A 28 1.69 0.91 -5.73
N ALA A 29 0.86 -0.11 -5.77
CA ALA A 29 1.21 -1.45 -6.23
C ALA A 29 1.64 -1.44 -7.71
N ASP A 30 0.87 -0.79 -8.59
CA ASP A 30 1.22 -0.65 -10.02
C ASP A 30 2.59 0.02 -10.21
N TYR A 31 2.87 1.06 -9.43
CA TYR A 31 4.16 1.75 -9.48
C TYR A 31 5.32 0.84 -9.04
N LEU A 32 5.14 0.11 -7.93
CA LEU A 32 6.15 -0.79 -7.40
C LEU A 32 6.37 -2.01 -8.32
N GLU A 33 5.31 -2.59 -8.89
CA GLU A 33 5.42 -3.68 -9.86
C GLU A 33 6.22 -3.24 -11.09
N GLY A 34 5.92 -2.06 -11.64
CA GLY A 34 6.69 -1.49 -12.75
C GLY A 34 8.16 -1.24 -12.39
N LEU A 35 8.44 -0.80 -11.16
CA LEU A 35 9.80 -0.64 -10.67
C LEU A 35 10.55 -1.98 -10.56
N LEU A 36 9.88 -3.02 -10.05
CA LEU A 36 10.45 -4.37 -9.92
C LEU A 36 10.80 -4.97 -11.27
N ASP A 37 9.92 -4.83 -12.27
CA ASP A 37 10.17 -5.26 -13.66
C ASP A 37 11.38 -4.53 -14.26
N ILE A 38 11.47 -3.20 -14.12
CA ILE A 38 12.61 -2.41 -14.61
C ILE A 38 13.92 -2.81 -13.93
N ALA A 39 13.87 -3.20 -12.68
CA ALA A 39 15.04 -3.54 -11.87
C ALA A 39 15.44 -5.02 -11.94
N ASP A 40 14.71 -5.85 -12.71
CA ASP A 40 14.85 -7.30 -12.75
C ASP A 40 14.81 -7.92 -11.33
N LEU A 41 13.82 -7.53 -10.52
CA LEU A 41 13.65 -8.01 -9.15
C LEU A 41 12.37 -8.83 -9.03
N ASP A 42 12.48 -10.01 -8.45
CA ASP A 42 11.33 -10.87 -8.17
C ASP A 42 10.66 -10.47 -6.85
N GLY A 43 9.35 -10.32 -6.86
CA GLY A 43 8.54 -10.13 -5.66
C GLY A 43 7.06 -9.99 -5.99
N ASP A 44 6.22 -10.56 -5.14
CA ASP A 44 4.78 -10.39 -5.16
C ASP A 44 4.40 -9.14 -4.36
N ILE A 45 3.38 -8.41 -4.82
CA ILE A 45 2.86 -7.23 -4.14
C ILE A 45 1.59 -7.60 -3.39
N ASP A 46 1.58 -7.34 -2.08
CA ASP A 46 0.40 -7.43 -1.22
C ASP A 46 -0.03 -6.04 -0.75
N MET A 47 -1.33 -5.82 -0.66
CA MET A 47 -1.93 -4.56 -0.21
C MET A 47 -2.82 -4.81 1.00
N ASP A 48 -2.80 -3.88 1.95
CA ASP A 48 -3.69 -3.87 3.11
C ASP A 48 -4.07 -2.43 3.50
N VAL A 49 -5.08 -2.29 4.35
CA VAL A 49 -5.49 -1.01 4.93
C VAL A 49 -5.24 -1.04 6.43
N GLU A 50 -4.16 -0.37 6.85
CA GLU A 50 -3.76 -0.28 8.25
C GLU A 50 -4.26 1.03 8.86
N ALA A 51 -5.33 0.91 9.67
CA ALA A 51 -6.04 2.01 10.30
C ALA A 51 -6.58 3.03 9.28
N ASP A 52 -5.86 4.11 9.04
CA ASP A 52 -6.21 5.21 8.14
C ASP A 52 -5.22 5.36 6.97
N ARG A 53 -4.40 4.33 6.70
CA ARG A 53 -3.37 4.34 5.65
C ARG A 53 -3.44 3.10 4.77
N ALA A 54 -3.16 3.29 3.49
CA ALA A 54 -2.88 2.20 2.57
C ALA A 54 -1.46 1.69 2.86
N ALA A 55 -1.31 0.38 2.99
CA ALA A 55 -0.03 -0.29 3.20
C ALA A 55 0.25 -1.21 2.00
N VAL A 56 1.47 -1.17 1.48
CA VAL A 56 1.91 -2.03 0.38
C VAL A 56 3.18 -2.76 0.80
N SER A 57 3.20 -4.07 0.61
CA SER A 57 4.30 -4.96 1.00
C SER A 57 4.84 -5.71 -0.21
N ILE A 58 6.16 -5.89 -0.26
CA ILE A 58 6.83 -6.70 -1.27
C ILE A 58 7.27 -8.02 -0.60
N ILE A 59 6.75 -9.13 -1.11
CA ILE A 59 7.04 -10.47 -0.62
C ILE A 59 7.91 -11.19 -1.67
N SER A 60 9.08 -11.65 -1.27
CA SER A 60 9.97 -12.38 -2.18
C SER A 60 10.64 -13.52 -1.44
N GLU A 61 10.76 -14.66 -2.13
CA GLU A 61 11.55 -15.80 -1.64
C GLU A 61 13.07 -15.52 -1.72
N SER A 62 13.46 -14.50 -2.50
CA SER A 62 14.86 -14.08 -2.67
C SER A 62 15.26 -13.02 -1.64
N ALA A 63 15.94 -13.47 -0.58
CA ALA A 63 16.53 -12.56 0.41
C ALA A 63 17.55 -11.56 -0.21
N ARG A 64 18.11 -11.89 -1.37
CA ARG A 64 19.04 -11.01 -2.10
C ARG A 64 18.30 -9.83 -2.73
N ASP A 65 17.13 -10.07 -3.32
CA ASP A 65 16.38 -9.03 -4.02
C ASP A 65 15.71 -8.09 -3.03
N LEU A 66 15.21 -8.61 -1.91
CA LEU A 66 14.77 -7.78 -0.77
C LEU A 66 15.90 -6.89 -0.24
N GLN A 67 17.14 -7.39 -0.13
CA GLN A 67 18.27 -6.55 0.31
C GLN A 67 18.58 -5.42 -0.66
N LYS A 68 18.39 -5.61 -1.97
CA LYS A 68 18.56 -4.53 -2.96
C LYS A 68 17.48 -3.47 -2.81
N LEU A 69 16.23 -3.87 -2.54
CA LEU A 69 15.10 -2.98 -2.28
C LEU A 69 15.27 -2.17 -0.99
N VAL A 70 15.85 -2.78 0.04
CA VAL A 70 16.23 -2.06 1.27
C VAL A 70 17.34 -1.05 0.97
N GLY A 71 18.33 -1.44 0.15
CA GLY A 71 19.51 -0.63 -0.11
C GLY A 71 20.48 -0.65 1.07
N ARG A 72 21.60 0.05 0.94
CA ARG A 72 22.55 0.15 2.04
C ARG A 72 22.00 1.09 3.10
N ASP A 73 22.03 0.65 4.36
CA ASP A 73 21.50 1.41 5.50
C ASP A 73 20.01 1.80 5.37
N GLY A 74 19.25 1.18 4.46
CA GLY A 74 17.83 1.48 4.22
C GLY A 74 17.57 2.60 3.19
N GLU A 75 18.61 3.12 2.52
CA GLU A 75 18.50 4.33 1.69
C GLU A 75 17.49 4.21 0.53
N VAL A 76 17.34 3.02 -0.07
CA VAL A 76 16.42 2.81 -1.20
C VAL A 76 14.99 2.74 -0.70
N LEU A 77 14.77 2.00 0.39
CA LEU A 77 13.47 1.88 1.03
C LEU A 77 12.98 3.24 1.58
N GLU A 78 13.87 4.08 2.10
CA GLU A 78 13.53 5.42 2.55
C GLU A 78 13.20 6.36 1.37
N ALA A 79 13.88 6.23 0.25
CA ALA A 79 13.62 7.05 -0.93
C ALA A 79 12.27 6.74 -1.62
N LEU A 80 11.73 5.55 -1.39
CA LEU A 80 10.48 5.07 -2.00
C LEU A 80 9.24 5.35 -1.13
N GLN A 81 9.39 5.77 0.13
CA GLN A 81 8.30 5.93 1.12
C GLN A 81 7.97 7.37 1.48
#